data_AF-A0A9D9P799-F1
#
_entry.id   AF-A0A9D9P799-F1
#
_cell.length_a   1.000
_cell.length_b   1.000
_cell.length_c   1.000
_cell.angle_alpha   90.00
_cell.angle_beta   90.00
_cell.angle_gamma   90.00
#
_symmetry.space_group_name_H-M   'P 1'
#
loop_
_entity.id
_entity.type
_entity.pdbx_description
1 polymer ?
#
loop_
_entity_poly.entity_id
_entity_poly.type
_entity_poly.pdbx_seq_one_letter_code
_entity_poly.pdbx_strand_id
1 'polypeptide(L)'
;MLADRTQIDFWAHPGGAELALISYRATAWHNGRLEAVMRQNAGYLRYDIAAGQPYDQVDYVVDVGNRTRVRLTPGGSYSINVLTDASRSAPVLATTGEPIRVEVATRAGSAIIEHRDNTVDVQSGQLVQIDAAGTLVGPGEARWELIRDGGFEQYTDQKRYDGTSKTWRKYALPNAPGMAPEEHNGRFTVVRSCRPETPDFCTPDDQVLIGQFRRDGSQTRPFTVGIEQTIDADVSEFPSLRLSMWVRVLTQTVQLAGVAGSECPVMVRITYKPTSPTDQEANRYFCIYTGSGEVSNSEDAGEIRYRQVPQFQWYRLNVELRDDALLRQARYIQSIRIEARGHDYLSEVTGISLIGRQ
;
A
#
# COMPACT_ATOMS: atom_id res chain seq x y z
N MET A 1 0.98 -21.50 18.53
CA MET A 1 -0.06 -21.67 19.55
C MET A 1 0.60 -21.95 20.89
N LEU A 2 0.18 -21.24 21.95
CA LEU A 2 0.66 -21.39 23.32
C LEU A 2 -0.21 -22.40 24.11
N ALA A 3 0.22 -22.73 25.33
CA ALA A 3 -0.42 -23.77 26.16
C ALA A 3 -1.87 -23.42 26.57
N ASP A 4 -2.22 -22.13 26.61
CA ASP A 4 -3.57 -21.65 26.93
C ASP A 4 -4.48 -21.52 25.69
N ARG A 5 -4.02 -22.01 24.52
CA ARG A 5 -4.67 -21.86 23.21
C ARG A 5 -4.56 -20.46 22.59
N THR A 6 -3.78 -19.55 23.17
CA THR A 6 -3.44 -18.29 22.50
C THR A 6 -2.69 -18.58 21.20
N GLN A 7 -3.11 -17.95 20.11
CA GLN A 7 -2.49 -18.09 18.80
C GLN A 7 -1.67 -16.86 18.49
N ILE A 8 -0.45 -17.09 18.00
CA ILE A 8 0.46 -16.03 17.55
C ILE A 8 0.89 -16.43 16.15
N ASP A 9 0.50 -15.61 15.19
CA ASP A 9 0.75 -15.83 13.78
C ASP A 9 1.84 -14.85 13.31
N PHE A 10 2.78 -15.35 12.52
CA PHE A 10 3.89 -14.58 11.98
C PHE A 10 3.61 -14.30 10.50
N TRP A 11 3.69 -13.03 10.09
CA TRP A 11 3.57 -12.67 8.68
C TRP A 11 4.93 -12.60 8.01
N ALA A 12 4.93 -12.91 6.70
CA ALA A 12 6.07 -12.60 5.86
C ALA A 12 6.31 -11.09 5.88
N HIS A 13 7.51 -10.69 6.28
CA HIS A 13 7.90 -9.29 6.36
C HIS A 13 9.33 -9.15 5.81
N PRO A 14 9.63 -8.14 4.97
CA PRO A 14 10.97 -8.00 4.36
C PRO A 14 12.11 -7.87 5.37
N GLY A 15 11.83 -7.32 6.55
CA GLY A 15 12.77 -7.21 7.67
C GLY A 15 12.88 -8.45 8.56
N GLY A 16 12.18 -9.54 8.22
CA GLY A 16 11.97 -10.68 9.10
C GLY A 16 10.95 -10.40 10.20
N ALA A 17 10.61 -11.44 10.96
CA ALA A 17 9.74 -11.37 12.14
C ALA A 17 10.43 -12.08 13.32
N GLU A 18 10.49 -11.42 14.46
CA GLU A 18 11.22 -11.90 15.64
C GLU A 18 10.39 -11.73 16.91
N LEU A 19 10.18 -12.83 17.63
CA LEU A 19 9.48 -12.88 18.90
C LEU A 19 10.23 -13.79 19.88
N ALA A 20 10.43 -13.29 21.10
CA ALA A 20 10.89 -14.07 22.23
C ALA A 20 9.79 -14.17 23.29
N LEU A 21 9.46 -15.38 23.73
CA LEU A 21 8.66 -15.57 24.93
C LEU A 21 9.58 -15.44 26.15
N ILE A 22 9.49 -14.31 26.85
CA ILE A 22 10.39 -13.97 27.98
C ILE A 22 9.97 -14.70 29.25
N SER A 23 8.67 -14.73 29.53
CA SER A 23 8.14 -15.49 30.65
C SER A 23 6.74 -15.96 30.37
N TYR A 24 6.43 -17.19 30.81
CA TYR A 24 5.10 -17.73 30.83
C TYR A 24 4.89 -18.38 32.20
N ARG A 25 4.10 -17.75 33.06
CA ARG A 25 3.90 -18.14 34.46
C ARG A 25 2.43 -18.39 34.71
N ALA A 26 2.13 -19.57 35.22
CA ALA A 26 0.79 -19.94 35.65
C ALA A 26 0.87 -20.49 37.09
N THR A 27 -0.08 -20.10 37.93
CA THR A 27 -0.22 -20.71 39.26
C THR A 27 -0.90 -22.06 39.13
N ALA A 28 -0.25 -23.12 39.63
CA ALA A 28 -0.89 -24.41 39.83
C ALA A 28 -1.63 -24.42 41.17
N TRP A 29 -2.71 -25.21 41.29
CA TRP A 29 -3.51 -25.48 42.50
C TRP A 29 -4.61 -24.47 42.88
N HIS A 30 -4.62 -23.29 42.27
CA HIS A 30 -5.76 -22.38 42.31
C HIS A 30 -5.79 -21.51 41.05
N ASN A 31 -6.95 -20.92 40.76
CA ASN A 31 -7.21 -20.08 39.58
C ASN A 31 -6.53 -18.70 39.65
N GLY A 32 -5.36 -18.56 40.27
CA GLY A 32 -4.79 -17.25 40.62
C GLY A 32 -4.44 -16.37 39.41
N ARG A 33 -3.29 -16.64 38.78
CA ARG A 33 -2.74 -15.74 37.74
C ARG A 33 -2.08 -16.50 36.60
N LEU A 34 -2.37 -16.05 35.39
CA LEU A 34 -1.60 -16.32 34.17
C LEU A 34 -0.90 -15.04 33.72
N GLU A 35 0.42 -15.10 33.55
CA GLU A 35 1.23 -14.00 33.05
C GLU A 35 2.09 -14.48 31.88
N ALA A 36 1.91 -13.85 30.72
CA ALA A 36 2.70 -14.07 29.52
C ALA A 36 3.37 -12.75 29.11
N VAL A 37 4.70 -12.73 29.19
CA VAL A 37 5.52 -11.60 28.73
C VAL A 37 6.32 -12.03 27.53
N MET A 38 6.17 -11.28 26.45
CA MET A 38 6.86 -11.49 25.19
C MET A 38 7.66 -10.25 24.82
N ARG A 39 8.66 -10.43 23.96
CA ARG A 39 9.40 -9.35 23.33
C ARG A 39 9.38 -9.52 21.82
N GLN A 40 8.87 -8.54 21.10
CA GLN A 40 8.89 -8.49 19.64
C GLN A 40 9.90 -7.46 19.18
N ASN A 41 10.93 -7.89 18.47
CA ASN A 41 12.03 -7.01 18.03
C ASN A 41 11.89 -6.58 16.56
N ALA A 42 11.13 -7.33 15.76
CA ALA A 42 10.97 -7.07 14.34
C ALA A 42 9.70 -7.71 13.76
N GLY A 43 9.21 -7.12 12.67
CA GLY A 43 8.20 -7.69 11.79
C GLY A 43 6.78 -7.53 12.28
N TYR A 44 5.87 -8.15 11.55
CA TYR A 44 4.44 -8.10 11.78
C TYR A 44 3.93 -9.41 12.37
N LEU A 45 3.28 -9.33 13.52
CA LEU A 45 2.69 -10.48 14.22
C LEU A 45 1.23 -10.18 14.61
N ARG A 46 0.37 -11.19 14.46
CA ARG A 46 -0.98 -11.17 15.05
C ARG A 46 -1.02 -12.01 16.32
N TYR A 47 -1.63 -11.45 17.35
CA TYR A 47 -1.86 -12.06 18.65
C TYR A 47 -3.36 -12.24 18.85
N ASP A 48 -3.84 -13.49 18.79
CA ASP A 48 -5.21 -13.87 19.14
C ASP A 48 -5.20 -14.47 20.54
N ILE A 49 -5.49 -13.64 21.54
CA ILE A 49 -5.42 -14.02 22.94
C ILE A 49 -6.66 -14.82 23.30
N ALA A 50 -6.47 -16.05 23.78
CA ALA A 50 -7.59 -16.93 24.07
C ALA A 50 -8.48 -16.40 25.21
N ALA A 51 -9.80 -16.40 24.98
CA ALA A 51 -10.81 -16.02 25.96
C ALA A 51 -11.08 -17.13 26.98
N GLY A 52 -11.75 -16.78 28.08
CA GLY A 52 -12.31 -17.76 29.02
C GLY A 52 -11.27 -18.64 29.70
N GLN A 53 -10.08 -18.08 29.96
CA GLN A 53 -9.04 -18.76 30.70
C GLN A 53 -9.52 -19.02 32.14
N PRO A 54 -9.13 -20.14 32.76
CA PRO A 54 -9.58 -20.51 34.10
C PRO A 54 -8.88 -19.71 35.22
N TYR A 55 -8.30 -18.55 34.92
CA TYR A 55 -7.56 -17.74 35.89
C TYR A 55 -8.31 -16.44 36.19
N ASP A 56 -8.28 -16.01 37.45
CA ASP A 56 -8.89 -14.78 37.97
C ASP A 56 -8.20 -13.54 37.37
N GLN A 57 -6.89 -13.63 37.15
CA GLN A 57 -6.09 -12.60 36.48
C GLN A 57 -5.30 -13.19 35.31
N VAL A 58 -5.41 -12.54 34.15
CA VAL A 58 -4.67 -12.91 32.93
C VAL A 58 -4.00 -11.67 32.37
N ASP A 59 -2.67 -11.67 32.36
CA ASP A 59 -1.85 -10.57 31.84
C ASP A 59 -1.07 -11.03 30.61
N TYR A 60 -1.32 -10.40 29.47
CA TYR A 60 -0.53 -10.54 28.26
C TYR A 60 0.19 -9.22 27.97
N VAL A 61 1.52 -9.25 27.92
CA VAL A 61 2.34 -8.06 27.66
C VAL A 61 3.35 -8.34 26.56
N VAL A 62 3.39 -7.48 25.55
CA VAL A 62 4.40 -7.48 24.50
C VAL A 62 5.30 -6.26 24.67
N ASP A 63 6.57 -6.49 24.96
CA ASP A 63 7.63 -5.47 24.93
C ASP A 63 8.13 -5.31 23.49
N VAL A 64 8.05 -4.09 22.96
CA VAL A 64 8.51 -3.76 21.59
C VAL A 64 9.73 -2.83 21.60
N GLY A 65 10.43 -2.77 22.75
CA GLY A 65 11.62 -1.94 22.93
C GLY A 65 11.30 -0.46 23.21
N ASN A 66 12.35 0.34 23.41
CA ASN A 66 12.26 1.80 23.60
C ASN A 66 11.27 2.26 24.69
N ARG A 67 11.15 1.48 25.78
CA ARG A 67 10.18 1.70 26.87
C ARG A 67 8.73 1.68 26.39
N THR A 68 8.43 0.81 25.43
CA THR A 68 7.09 0.57 24.92
C THR A 68 6.62 -0.82 25.34
N ARG A 69 5.46 -0.89 25.97
CA ARG A 69 4.77 -2.13 26.30
C ARG A 69 3.34 -2.08 25.80
N VAL A 70 2.88 -3.20 25.25
CA VAL A 70 1.51 -3.38 24.79
C VAL A 70 0.85 -4.41 25.68
N ARG A 71 -0.16 -4.01 26.44
CA ARG A 71 -0.96 -4.89 27.28
C ARG A 71 -2.20 -5.30 26.52
N LEU A 72 -2.39 -6.61 26.35
CA LEU A 72 -3.42 -7.19 25.51
C LEU A 72 -4.53 -7.78 26.39
N THR A 73 -5.77 -7.40 26.15
CA THR A 73 -6.91 -7.96 26.88
C THR A 73 -7.23 -9.38 26.38
N PRO A 74 -7.49 -10.36 27.28
CA PRO A 74 -7.92 -11.70 26.88
C PRO A 74 -9.18 -11.69 26.00
N GLY A 75 -9.24 -12.61 25.04
CA GLY A 75 -10.32 -12.69 24.06
C GLY A 75 -10.24 -11.68 22.92
N GLY A 76 -9.21 -10.83 22.90
CA GLY A 76 -8.97 -9.90 21.80
C GLY A 76 -8.02 -10.44 20.72
N SER A 77 -7.94 -9.68 19.63
CA SER A 77 -7.10 -9.94 18.47
C SER A 77 -6.35 -8.65 18.11
N TYR A 78 -5.03 -8.74 18.02
CA TYR A 78 -4.15 -7.57 17.96
C TYR A 78 -3.06 -7.76 16.91
N SER A 79 -2.73 -6.69 16.21
CA SER A 79 -1.69 -6.66 15.19
C SER A 79 -0.58 -5.74 15.66
N ILE A 80 0.66 -6.25 15.75
CA ILE A 80 1.82 -5.44 16.13
C ILE A 80 2.86 -5.54 15.02
N ASN A 81 3.23 -4.38 14.47
CA ASN A 81 4.27 -4.25 13.47
C ASN A 81 5.47 -3.50 14.06
N VAL A 82 6.65 -4.11 14.06
CA VAL A 82 7.91 -3.48 14.47
C VAL A 82 8.80 -3.33 13.24
N LEU A 83 8.89 -2.10 12.74
CA LEU A 83 9.62 -1.73 11.54
C LEU A 83 11.08 -1.44 11.86
N THR A 84 11.98 -2.08 11.12
CA THR A 84 13.43 -1.91 11.24
C THR A 84 14.00 -1.22 10.00
N ASP A 85 15.15 -0.55 10.14
CA ASP A 85 15.84 0.11 9.02
C ASP A 85 16.46 -0.88 8.01
N ALA A 86 16.34 -2.20 8.26
CA ALA A 86 16.88 -3.24 7.39
C ALA A 86 16.16 -3.37 6.04
N SER A 87 15.01 -2.69 5.85
CA SER A 87 14.23 -2.75 4.63
C SER A 87 14.94 -2.05 3.45
N ARG A 88 14.89 -2.65 2.26
CA ARG A 88 15.37 -2.01 1.01
C ARG A 88 14.43 -0.90 0.52
N SER A 89 13.21 -0.85 1.01
CA SER A 89 12.17 0.12 0.64
C SER A 89 12.27 1.41 1.44
N ALA A 90 11.66 2.49 0.94
CA ALA A 90 11.53 3.72 1.70
C ALA A 90 10.68 3.48 2.96
N PRO A 91 11.02 4.12 4.10
CA PRO A 91 10.23 3.99 5.31
C PRO A 91 8.82 4.54 5.11
N VAL A 92 7.86 3.96 5.83
CA VAL A 92 6.53 4.56 6.00
C VAL A 92 6.70 5.77 6.90
N LEU A 93 6.11 6.90 6.56
CA LEU A 93 6.18 8.10 7.38
C LEU A 93 4.90 8.26 8.20
N ALA A 94 5.06 8.68 9.45
CA ALA A 94 3.97 9.14 10.30
C ALA A 94 3.48 10.51 9.81
N THR A 95 2.36 10.98 10.39
CA THR A 95 1.85 12.33 10.13
C THR A 95 2.82 13.44 10.56
N THR A 96 3.77 13.13 11.44
CA THR A 96 4.87 14.00 11.85
C THR A 96 5.95 14.15 10.78
N GLY A 97 5.94 13.31 9.73
CA GLY A 97 6.98 13.22 8.71
C GLY A 97 8.13 12.28 9.08
N GLU A 98 8.18 11.78 10.32
CA GLU A 98 9.20 10.84 10.78
C GLU A 98 8.88 9.40 10.38
N PRO A 99 9.90 8.54 10.12
CA PRO A 99 9.69 7.12 9.89
C PRO A 99 8.93 6.43 11.02
N ILE A 100 7.93 5.63 10.69
CA ILE A 100 7.23 4.79 11.67
C ILE A 100 8.16 3.66 12.13
N ARG A 101 8.15 3.38 13.44
CA ARG A 101 8.90 2.29 14.07
C ARG A 101 8.01 1.19 14.61
N VAL A 102 6.87 1.57 15.21
CA VAL A 102 5.92 0.61 15.76
C VAL A 102 4.52 1.00 15.33
N GLU A 103 3.74 0.00 14.95
CA GLU A 103 2.29 0.13 14.78
C GLU A 103 1.61 -0.92 15.64
N VAL A 104 0.57 -0.53 16.36
CA VAL A 104 -0.26 -1.45 17.15
C VAL A 104 -1.71 -1.20 16.77
N ALA A 105 -2.38 -2.21 16.24
CA ALA A 105 -3.81 -2.18 15.95
C ALA A 105 -4.57 -3.20 16.78
N THR A 106 -5.79 -2.84 17.18
CA THR A 106 -6.71 -3.74 17.86
C THR A 106 -7.83 -4.10 16.90
N ARG A 107 -7.91 -5.38 16.50
CA ARG A 107 -8.99 -5.91 15.65
C ARG A 107 -10.23 -6.25 16.45
N ALA A 108 -10.04 -6.80 17.66
CA ALA A 108 -11.10 -7.12 18.61
C ALA A 108 -10.58 -6.96 20.04
N GLY A 109 -11.46 -6.58 20.97
CA GLY A 109 -11.08 -6.31 22.36
C GLY A 109 -10.49 -4.90 22.53
N SER A 110 -9.52 -4.76 23.43
CA SER A 110 -8.84 -3.50 23.73
C SER A 110 -7.40 -3.77 24.16
N ALA A 111 -6.49 -2.87 23.78
CA ALA A 111 -5.10 -2.89 24.22
C ALA A 111 -4.73 -1.59 24.91
N ILE A 112 -3.76 -1.65 25.82
CA ILE A 112 -3.17 -0.48 26.47
C ILE A 112 -1.72 -0.37 26.02
N ILE A 113 -1.35 0.75 25.42
CA ILE A 113 0.01 1.01 24.97
C ILE A 113 0.63 1.97 25.97
N GLU A 114 1.62 1.49 26.70
CA GLU A 114 2.46 2.26 27.62
C GLU A 114 3.75 2.62 26.88
N HIS A 115 3.96 3.90 26.54
CA HIS A 115 5.18 4.39 25.88
C HIS A 115 5.79 5.54 26.65
N ARG A 116 6.96 5.30 27.26
CA ARG A 116 7.62 6.25 28.17
C ARG A 116 6.64 6.62 29.32
N ASP A 117 6.23 7.89 29.40
CA ASP A 117 5.30 8.39 30.42
C ASP A 117 3.85 8.52 29.89
N ASN A 118 3.60 8.12 28.64
CA ASN A 118 2.30 8.19 28.00
C ASN A 118 1.61 6.82 28.00
N THR A 119 0.30 6.84 28.16
CA THR A 119 -0.55 5.66 28.05
C THR A 119 -1.71 5.95 27.12
N VAL A 120 -1.99 5.04 26.20
CA VAL A 120 -3.10 5.15 25.24
C VAL A 120 -3.89 3.85 25.20
N ASP A 121 -5.20 3.96 25.37
CA ASP A 121 -6.14 2.86 25.14
C ASP A 121 -6.49 2.77 23.65
N VAL A 122 -6.42 1.56 23.09
CA VAL A 122 -6.67 1.28 21.67
C VAL A 122 -7.78 0.26 21.56
N GLN A 123 -8.93 0.74 21.09
CA GLN A 123 -10.15 -0.04 20.94
C GLN A 123 -10.20 -0.77 19.58
N SER A 124 -11.15 -1.69 19.44
CA SER A 124 -11.46 -2.36 18.19
C SER A 124 -11.56 -1.39 16.99
N GLY A 125 -10.85 -1.69 15.90
CA GLY A 125 -10.79 -0.88 14.69
C GLY A 125 -9.82 0.31 14.78
N GLN A 126 -9.06 0.43 15.87
CA GLN A 126 -8.10 1.52 16.07
C GLN A 126 -6.65 1.05 15.96
N LEU A 127 -5.79 2.01 15.62
CA LEU A 127 -4.34 1.84 15.53
C LEU A 127 -3.61 3.04 16.17
N VAL A 128 -2.46 2.76 16.78
CA VAL A 128 -1.49 3.76 17.23
C VAL A 128 -0.15 3.51 16.55
N GLN A 129 0.60 4.59 16.35
CA GLN A 129 1.93 4.57 15.73
C GLN A 129 2.93 5.22 16.68
N ILE A 130 4.15 4.69 16.68
CA ILE A 130 5.30 5.31 17.33
C ILE A 130 6.32 5.58 16.23
N ASP A 131 6.67 6.84 16.05
CA ASP A 131 7.64 7.27 15.04
C ASP A 131 9.09 7.17 15.53
N ALA A 132 10.05 7.48 14.66
CA ALA A 132 11.48 7.41 14.93
C ALA A 132 11.95 8.41 15.99
N ALA A 133 11.23 9.51 16.19
CA ALA A 133 11.46 10.46 17.29
C ALA A 133 10.90 9.93 18.64
N GLY A 134 10.10 8.87 18.61
CA GLY A 134 9.39 8.32 19.76
C GLY A 134 8.14 9.12 20.11
N THR A 135 7.54 9.78 19.13
CA THR A 135 6.21 10.38 19.27
C THR A 135 5.17 9.28 19.18
N LEU A 136 4.30 9.19 20.18
CA LEU A 136 3.12 8.33 20.14
C LEU A 136 1.97 9.09 19.46
N VAL A 137 1.48 8.57 18.34
CA VAL A 137 0.41 9.16 17.53
C VAL A 137 -0.79 8.21 17.53
N GLY A 138 -1.98 8.76 17.81
CA GLY A 138 -3.25 8.03 17.82
C GLY A 138 -3.98 8.09 19.16
N PRO A 139 -5.06 7.30 19.33
CA PRO A 139 -5.54 6.27 18.39
C PRO A 139 -6.21 6.88 17.14
N GLY A 140 -6.00 6.24 15.98
CA GLY A 140 -6.66 6.54 14.71
C GLY A 140 -7.32 5.30 14.12
N GLU A 141 -7.85 5.41 12.91
CA GLU A 141 -8.39 4.26 12.15
C GLU A 141 -7.28 3.21 11.90
N ALA A 142 -7.58 1.92 12.09
CA ALA A 142 -6.71 0.81 11.73
C ALA A 142 -6.56 0.69 10.20
N ARG A 143 -5.70 1.55 9.65
CA ARG A 143 -5.44 1.68 8.21
C ARG A 143 -3.94 1.69 7.93
N TRP A 144 -3.53 1.06 6.84
CA TRP A 144 -2.15 1.02 6.37
C TRP A 144 -2.07 1.50 4.93
N GLU A 145 -1.28 2.54 4.70
CA GLU A 145 -0.92 2.95 3.33
C GLU A 145 0.24 2.06 2.86
N LEU A 146 0.04 1.36 1.75
CA LEU A 146 1.03 0.46 1.16
C LEU A 146 1.85 1.16 0.06
N ILE A 147 1.32 2.22 -0.55
CA ILE A 147 2.07 3.03 -1.51
C ILE A 147 3.01 3.98 -0.75
N ARG A 148 4.21 4.16 -1.28
CA ARG A 148 5.14 5.20 -0.86
C ARG A 148 5.13 6.31 -1.91
N ASP A 149 5.17 7.55 -1.45
CA ASP A 149 5.31 8.71 -2.32
C ASP A 149 4.21 8.80 -3.42
N GLY A 150 2.97 8.48 -3.07
CA GLY A 150 1.83 8.53 -3.99
C GLY A 150 1.48 9.94 -4.48
N GLY A 151 1.97 10.96 -3.78
CA GLY A 151 1.90 12.38 -4.15
C GLY A 151 3.16 12.92 -4.80
N PHE A 152 4.20 12.10 -5.04
CA PHE A 152 5.46 12.48 -5.70
C PHE A 152 6.35 13.52 -5.00
N GLU A 153 6.16 13.76 -3.70
CA GLU A 153 6.99 14.70 -2.93
C GLU A 153 8.49 14.34 -3.00
N GLN A 154 8.85 13.06 -2.97
CA GLN A 154 10.26 12.65 -3.05
C GLN A 154 10.91 13.00 -4.39
N TYR A 155 10.12 13.12 -5.47
CA TYR A 155 10.65 13.61 -6.74
C TYR A 155 11.22 15.01 -6.61
N THR A 156 10.62 15.87 -5.79
CA THR A 156 11.07 17.27 -5.67
C THR A 156 12.46 17.36 -5.06
N ASP A 157 12.75 16.50 -4.08
CA ASP A 157 14.05 16.43 -3.41
C ASP A 157 15.15 15.89 -4.33
N GLN A 158 14.85 14.81 -5.05
CA GLN A 158 15.86 14.07 -5.83
C GLN A 158 15.93 14.53 -7.29
N LYS A 159 14.88 15.19 -7.79
CA LYS A 159 14.63 15.55 -9.19
C LYS A 159 14.66 14.37 -10.16
N ARG A 160 14.47 13.13 -9.67
CA ARG A 160 14.47 11.90 -10.49
C ARG A 160 13.91 10.69 -9.74
N TYR A 161 13.40 9.74 -10.52
CA TYR A 161 13.05 8.38 -10.11
C TYR A 161 13.88 7.38 -10.93
N ASP A 162 15.16 7.24 -10.59
CA ASP A 162 16.07 6.32 -11.26
C ASP A 162 16.18 4.97 -10.51
N GLY A 163 17.11 4.11 -10.91
CA GLY A 163 17.31 2.79 -10.29
C GLY A 163 17.72 2.82 -8.81
N THR A 164 18.09 3.98 -8.26
CA THR A 164 18.43 4.17 -6.84
C THR A 164 17.25 4.63 -5.99
N SER A 165 16.14 5.03 -6.63
CA SER A 165 14.93 5.45 -5.93
C SER A 165 14.35 4.30 -5.11
N LYS A 166 13.98 4.61 -3.87
CA LYS A 166 13.37 3.67 -2.91
C LYS A 166 11.84 3.67 -2.94
N THR A 167 11.22 4.51 -3.77
CA THR A 167 9.76 4.60 -3.93
C THR A 167 9.37 4.21 -5.35
N TRP A 168 9.33 5.16 -6.28
CA TRP A 168 9.04 4.93 -7.68
C TRP A 168 10.33 4.76 -8.48
N ARG A 169 10.35 3.76 -9.36
CA ARG A 169 11.40 3.58 -10.38
C ARG A 169 10.80 3.80 -11.76
N LYS A 170 11.36 4.74 -12.52
CA LYS A 170 10.96 4.98 -13.91
C LYS A 170 11.53 3.91 -14.84
N TYR A 171 10.75 3.51 -15.83
CA TYR A 171 11.21 2.67 -16.93
C TYR A 171 10.60 3.12 -18.26
N ALA A 172 11.20 2.65 -19.35
CA ALA A 172 10.69 2.82 -20.70
C ALA A 172 10.96 1.55 -21.51
N LEU A 173 10.02 1.14 -22.36
CA LEU A 173 10.11 -0.09 -23.13
C LEU A 173 9.70 0.18 -24.59
N PRO A 174 10.56 -0.15 -25.58
CA PRO A 174 10.12 -0.22 -26.96
C PRO A 174 9.18 -1.41 -27.13
N ASN A 175 7.97 -1.17 -27.65
CA ASN A 175 6.98 -2.22 -27.87
C ASN A 175 6.98 -2.73 -29.32
N ALA A 176 7.85 -2.20 -30.18
CA ALA A 176 7.99 -2.61 -31.57
C ALA A 176 9.47 -2.87 -31.92
N PRO A 177 9.76 -3.88 -32.76
CA PRO A 177 11.12 -4.15 -33.22
C PRO A 177 11.62 -3.05 -34.15
N GLY A 178 12.94 -2.81 -34.13
CA GLY A 178 13.61 -1.89 -35.08
C GLY A 178 13.22 -0.42 -34.93
N MET A 179 12.85 0.02 -33.72
CA MET A 179 12.61 1.44 -33.43
C MET A 179 13.90 2.23 -33.58
N ALA A 180 13.81 3.36 -34.28
CA ALA A 180 14.92 4.30 -34.39
C ALA A 180 15.11 5.02 -33.03
N PRO A 181 16.33 5.48 -32.71
CA PRO A 181 16.60 6.15 -31.43
C PRO A 181 15.68 7.33 -31.14
N GLU A 182 15.26 8.06 -32.17
CA GLU A 182 14.38 9.23 -32.07
C GLU A 182 12.96 8.85 -31.64
N GLU A 183 12.55 7.60 -31.85
CA GLU A 183 11.24 7.09 -31.44
C GLU A 183 11.21 6.66 -29.97
N HIS A 184 12.38 6.57 -29.31
CA HIS A 184 12.50 6.32 -27.88
C HIS A 184 12.33 7.60 -27.05
N ASN A 185 11.31 8.39 -27.39
CA ASN A 185 11.11 9.75 -26.89
C ASN A 185 9.97 9.89 -25.86
N GLY A 186 9.41 8.77 -25.39
CA GLY A 186 8.48 8.79 -24.27
C GLY A 186 9.18 9.22 -22.97
N ARG A 187 8.49 10.03 -22.16
CA ARG A 187 9.01 10.55 -20.89
C ARG A 187 7.98 10.52 -19.77
N PHE A 188 8.48 10.34 -18.55
CA PHE A 188 7.76 10.60 -17.31
C PHE A 188 8.42 11.79 -16.61
N THR A 189 7.61 12.75 -16.22
CA THR A 189 8.00 13.96 -15.50
C THR A 189 6.99 14.25 -14.40
N VAL A 190 7.41 14.93 -13.33
CA VAL A 190 6.49 15.45 -12.32
C VAL A 190 6.35 16.96 -12.51
N VAL A 191 5.11 17.43 -12.59
CA VAL A 191 4.75 18.84 -12.77
C VAL A 191 3.87 19.32 -11.61
N ARG A 192 3.79 20.63 -11.38
CA ARG A 192 2.81 21.21 -10.46
C ARG A 192 1.59 21.68 -11.24
N SER A 193 0.40 21.37 -10.75
CA SER A 193 -0.86 21.84 -11.31
C SER A 193 -1.95 21.83 -10.25
N CYS A 194 -3.13 22.34 -10.60
CA CYS A 194 -4.28 22.37 -9.71
C CYS A 194 -4.73 20.97 -9.29
N ARG A 195 -5.29 20.89 -8.08
CA ARG A 195 -5.87 19.64 -7.55
C ARG A 195 -6.95 19.10 -8.48
N PRO A 196 -7.04 17.78 -8.66
CA PRO A 196 -8.10 17.16 -9.45
C PRO A 196 -9.52 17.58 -9.05
N GLU A 197 -9.75 17.84 -7.77
CA GLU A 197 -11.03 18.30 -7.21
C GLU A 197 -11.37 19.75 -7.58
N THR A 198 -10.38 20.59 -7.84
CA THR A 198 -10.52 22.01 -8.21
C THR A 198 -9.53 22.36 -9.33
N PRO A 199 -9.77 21.84 -10.56
CA PRO A 199 -8.76 21.78 -11.61
C PRO A 199 -8.45 23.11 -12.32
N ASP A 200 -9.24 24.16 -12.05
CA ASP A 200 -9.14 25.46 -12.73
C ASP A 200 -8.82 26.59 -11.75
N PHE A 201 -8.00 27.54 -12.19
CA PHE A 201 -7.72 28.82 -11.50
C PHE A 201 -7.29 28.71 -10.02
N CYS A 202 -6.52 27.67 -9.68
CA CYS A 202 -6.00 27.48 -8.34
C CYS A 202 -4.83 28.42 -8.01
N THR A 203 -4.61 28.69 -6.73
CA THR A 203 -3.42 29.42 -6.26
C THR A 203 -2.19 28.50 -6.20
N PRO A 204 -0.96 29.03 -6.13
CA PRO A 204 0.23 28.19 -5.96
C PRO A 204 0.17 27.24 -4.75
N ASP A 205 -0.45 27.66 -3.65
CA ASP A 205 -0.59 26.85 -2.43
C ASP A 205 -1.59 25.69 -2.60
N ASP A 206 -2.50 25.81 -3.57
CA ASP A 206 -3.47 24.77 -3.92
C ASP A 206 -2.90 23.77 -4.94
N GLN A 207 -1.72 24.03 -5.51
CA GLN A 207 -1.11 23.13 -6.48
C GLN A 207 -0.56 21.86 -5.82
N VAL A 208 -0.75 20.74 -6.52
CA VAL A 208 -0.18 19.43 -6.17
C VAL A 208 0.77 18.96 -7.25
N LEU A 209 1.60 18.00 -6.89
CA LEU A 209 2.48 17.33 -7.83
C LEU A 209 1.70 16.28 -8.64
N ILE A 210 1.95 16.25 -9.94
CA ILE A 210 1.27 15.39 -10.90
C ILE A 210 2.32 14.65 -11.72
N GLY A 211 2.23 13.33 -11.73
CA GLY A 211 3.02 12.48 -12.61
C GLY A 211 2.45 12.54 -14.03
N GLN A 212 3.25 12.97 -14.99
CA GLN A 212 2.87 13.13 -16.38
C GLN A 212 3.64 12.15 -17.26
N PHE A 213 2.90 11.29 -17.97
CA PHE A 213 3.43 10.45 -19.04
C PHE A 213 3.18 11.13 -20.37
N ARG A 214 4.23 11.30 -21.16
CA ARG A 214 4.14 12.03 -22.42
C ARG A 214 4.99 11.41 -23.52
N ARG A 215 4.40 11.29 -24.70
CA ARG A 215 5.10 11.00 -25.95
C ARG A 215 4.47 11.80 -27.08
N ASP A 216 5.31 12.40 -27.91
CA ASP A 216 4.90 13.30 -29.00
C ASP A 216 5.72 13.02 -30.27
N GLY A 217 5.38 13.71 -31.35
CA GLY A 217 6.16 13.72 -32.58
C GLY A 217 5.59 12.85 -33.69
N SER A 218 4.27 12.67 -33.70
CA SER A 218 3.54 11.91 -34.72
C SER A 218 4.06 10.47 -34.83
N GLN A 219 4.27 9.85 -33.68
CA GLN A 219 4.79 8.49 -33.61
C GLN A 219 3.75 7.51 -34.19
N THR A 220 4.23 6.46 -34.83
CA THR A 220 3.37 5.44 -35.48
C THR A 220 3.62 4.04 -34.95
N ARG A 221 4.51 3.90 -33.95
CA ARG A 221 4.84 2.64 -33.29
C ARG A 221 4.66 2.77 -31.78
N PRO A 222 4.18 1.73 -31.09
CA PRO A 222 3.91 1.80 -29.66
C PRO A 222 5.20 1.88 -28.83
N PHE A 223 5.15 2.67 -27.75
CA PHE A 223 6.22 2.78 -26.75
C PHE A 223 5.61 2.98 -25.37
N THR A 224 6.21 2.33 -24.38
CA THR A 224 5.74 2.36 -23.00
C THR A 224 6.66 3.24 -22.17
N VAL A 225 6.06 4.08 -21.34
CA VAL A 225 6.76 4.72 -20.22
C VAL A 225 5.97 4.45 -18.97
N GLY A 226 6.66 4.08 -17.90
CA GLY A 226 6.01 3.75 -16.63
C GLY A 226 6.84 4.11 -15.42
N ILE A 227 6.15 4.05 -14.29
CA ILE A 227 6.73 4.01 -12.95
C ILE A 227 6.32 2.71 -12.28
N GLU A 228 7.23 2.11 -11.53
CA GLU A 228 6.98 0.91 -10.74
C GLU A 228 7.38 1.11 -9.29
N GLN A 229 6.63 0.48 -8.38
CA GLN A 229 6.97 0.39 -6.98
C GLN A 229 6.80 -1.05 -6.50
N THR A 230 7.83 -1.57 -5.87
CA THR A 230 7.75 -2.84 -5.13
C THR A 230 6.98 -2.60 -3.84
N ILE A 231 5.93 -3.37 -3.63
CA ILE A 231 5.12 -3.35 -2.40
C ILE A 231 5.58 -4.47 -1.47
N ASP A 232 5.72 -5.69 -2.02
CA ASP A 232 6.15 -6.90 -1.33
C ASP A 232 5.51 -7.08 0.06
N ALA A 233 4.18 -7.02 0.09
CA ALA A 233 3.39 -7.09 1.33
C ALA A 233 2.42 -8.28 1.29
N ASP A 234 2.35 -9.02 2.39
CA ASP A 234 1.22 -9.90 2.67
C ASP A 234 0.03 -9.05 3.12
N VAL A 235 -1.04 -9.08 2.33
CA VAL A 235 -2.27 -8.31 2.52
C VAL A 235 -3.42 -9.18 3.04
N SER A 236 -3.20 -10.46 3.36
CA SER A 236 -4.26 -11.39 3.80
C SER A 236 -5.09 -10.88 4.98
N GLU A 237 -4.50 -10.07 5.84
CA GLU A 237 -5.16 -9.54 7.04
C GLU A 237 -6.14 -8.41 6.76
N PHE A 238 -6.12 -7.83 5.56
CA PHE A 238 -6.96 -6.69 5.22
C PHE A 238 -8.27 -7.16 4.57
N PRO A 239 -9.40 -7.22 5.30
CA PRO A 239 -10.71 -7.46 4.71
C PRO A 239 -11.14 -6.40 3.69
N SER A 240 -10.58 -5.19 3.75
CA SER A 240 -10.69 -4.16 2.71
C SER A 240 -9.30 -3.74 2.25
N LEU A 241 -9.11 -3.73 0.94
CA LEU A 241 -7.89 -3.31 0.29
C LEU A 241 -8.26 -2.42 -0.90
N ARG A 242 -8.13 -1.11 -0.72
CA ARG A 242 -8.66 -0.11 -1.66
C ARG A 242 -7.54 0.60 -2.40
N LEU A 243 -7.52 0.45 -3.73
CA LEU A 243 -6.71 1.26 -4.62
C LEU A 243 -7.47 2.54 -4.98
N SER A 244 -6.85 3.70 -4.83
CA SER A 244 -7.37 4.94 -5.37
C SER A 244 -6.28 5.81 -6.00
N MET A 245 -6.65 6.53 -7.05
CA MET A 245 -5.80 7.53 -7.70
C MET A 245 -6.63 8.44 -8.60
N TRP A 246 -6.15 9.64 -8.84
CA TRP A 246 -6.68 10.53 -9.87
C TRP A 246 -5.96 10.29 -11.18
N VAL A 247 -6.74 10.23 -12.27
CA VAL A 247 -6.27 9.95 -13.62
C VAL A 247 -6.92 10.91 -14.59
N ARG A 248 -6.18 11.39 -15.58
CA ARG A 248 -6.73 12.14 -16.70
C ARG A 248 -5.97 11.83 -17.97
N VAL A 249 -6.69 11.70 -19.08
CA VAL A 249 -6.12 11.56 -20.42
C VAL A 249 -6.37 12.85 -21.18
N LEU A 250 -5.28 13.53 -21.57
CA LEU A 250 -5.35 14.78 -22.33
C LEU A 250 -5.30 14.50 -23.82
N THR A 251 -4.40 13.62 -24.26
CA THR A 251 -4.30 13.21 -25.66
C THR A 251 -3.96 11.73 -25.76
N GLN A 252 -4.50 11.09 -26.80
CA GLN A 252 -4.05 9.80 -27.32
C GLN A 252 -4.34 9.81 -28.83
N THR A 253 -3.41 9.34 -29.65
CA THR A 253 -3.63 9.29 -31.11
C THR A 253 -4.36 8.03 -31.56
N VAL A 254 -4.22 6.95 -30.81
CA VAL A 254 -4.94 5.70 -31.06
C VAL A 254 -6.25 5.80 -30.30
N GLN A 255 -7.37 5.63 -30.99
CA GLN A 255 -8.68 5.60 -30.35
C GLN A 255 -8.87 4.30 -29.58
N LEU A 256 -9.54 4.36 -28.43
CA LEU A 256 -9.72 3.22 -27.51
C LEU A 256 -8.38 2.73 -26.94
N ALA A 257 -8.34 1.51 -26.38
CA ALA A 257 -7.17 0.95 -25.70
C ALA A 257 -6.31 0.02 -26.59
N GLY A 258 -6.50 0.06 -27.91
CA GLY A 258 -5.94 -0.94 -28.82
C GLY A 258 -6.47 -2.36 -28.57
N VAL A 259 -5.92 -3.35 -29.27
CA VAL A 259 -6.27 -4.76 -29.04
C VAL A 259 -5.62 -5.24 -27.74
N ALA A 260 -6.42 -5.81 -26.84
CA ALA A 260 -5.94 -6.36 -25.56
C ALA A 260 -5.11 -5.37 -24.72
N GLY A 261 -5.45 -4.08 -24.73
CA GLY A 261 -4.79 -3.06 -23.91
C GLY A 261 -3.38 -2.69 -24.39
N SER A 262 -3.04 -3.02 -25.64
CA SER A 262 -1.75 -2.69 -26.25
C SER A 262 -1.47 -1.19 -26.28
N GLU A 263 -2.51 -0.35 -26.34
CA GLU A 263 -2.40 1.10 -26.50
C GLU A 263 -3.22 1.84 -25.45
N CYS A 264 -3.00 1.46 -24.19
CA CYS A 264 -3.66 2.07 -23.06
C CYS A 264 -2.91 3.32 -22.57
N PRO A 265 -3.52 4.52 -22.60
CA PRO A 265 -2.85 5.76 -22.22
C PRO A 265 -2.60 5.84 -20.70
N VAL A 266 -3.38 5.13 -19.88
CA VAL A 266 -3.04 4.86 -18.47
C VAL A 266 -3.42 3.41 -18.12
N MET A 267 -2.41 2.58 -17.97
CA MET A 267 -2.52 1.20 -17.51
C MET A 267 -1.99 1.11 -16.07
N VAL A 268 -2.83 0.64 -15.15
CA VAL A 268 -2.42 0.24 -13.81
C VAL A 268 -2.30 -1.27 -13.75
N ARG A 269 -1.11 -1.78 -13.46
CA ARG A 269 -0.85 -3.22 -13.29
C ARG A 269 -0.57 -3.50 -11.82
N ILE A 270 -1.31 -4.44 -11.25
CA ILE A 270 -1.05 -5.03 -9.94
C ILE A 270 -0.51 -6.43 -10.16
N THR A 271 0.70 -6.70 -9.68
CA THR A 271 1.29 -8.04 -9.67
C THR A 271 1.12 -8.65 -8.28
N TYR A 272 0.53 -9.84 -8.22
CA TYR A 272 0.14 -10.47 -6.96
C TYR A 272 0.36 -11.98 -6.98
N LYS A 273 0.36 -12.58 -5.79
CA LYS A 273 0.34 -14.03 -5.60
C LYS A 273 -0.92 -14.44 -4.82
N PRO A 274 -1.67 -15.45 -5.28
CA PRO A 274 -2.96 -15.80 -4.67
C PRO A 274 -2.82 -16.32 -3.23
N THR A 275 -2.01 -17.34 -2.96
CA THR A 275 -2.10 -18.09 -1.69
C THR A 275 -0.78 -18.28 -0.95
N SER A 276 0.34 -18.35 -1.67
CA SER A 276 1.67 -18.67 -1.13
C SER A 276 2.76 -17.75 -1.72
N PRO A 277 3.84 -17.46 -0.99
CA PRO A 277 4.99 -16.72 -1.51
C PRO A 277 5.65 -17.40 -2.72
N THR A 278 5.47 -18.71 -2.86
CA THR A 278 6.02 -19.54 -3.94
C THR A 278 5.10 -19.65 -5.16
N ASP A 279 3.89 -19.10 -5.10
CA ASP A 279 2.98 -19.12 -6.24
C ASP A 279 3.58 -18.36 -7.42
N GLN A 280 3.18 -18.76 -8.63
CA GLN A 280 3.45 -17.96 -9.82
C GLN A 280 2.75 -16.60 -9.69
N GLU A 281 3.43 -15.56 -10.16
CA GLU A 281 2.87 -14.22 -10.19
C GLU A 281 1.72 -14.15 -11.20
N ALA A 282 0.59 -13.60 -10.75
CA ALA A 282 -0.55 -13.23 -11.57
C ALA A 282 -0.61 -11.71 -11.70
N ASN A 283 -1.37 -11.23 -12.70
CA ASN A 283 -1.51 -9.80 -12.96
C ASN A 283 -2.98 -9.43 -13.08
N ARG A 284 -3.30 -8.25 -12.54
CA ARG A 284 -4.57 -7.57 -12.81
C ARG A 284 -4.27 -6.20 -13.41
N TYR A 285 -4.97 -5.87 -14.49
CA TYR A 285 -4.78 -4.62 -15.21
C TYR A 285 -6.04 -3.77 -15.17
N PHE A 286 -5.88 -2.47 -14.96
CA PHE A 286 -6.92 -1.46 -15.15
C PHE A 286 -6.47 -0.52 -16.26
N CYS A 287 -7.19 -0.53 -17.37
CA CYS A 287 -6.91 0.33 -18.51
C CYS A 287 -7.90 1.48 -18.56
N ILE A 288 -7.41 2.69 -18.34
CA ILE A 288 -8.16 3.94 -18.44
C ILE A 288 -7.81 4.62 -19.76
N TYR A 289 -8.81 4.93 -20.58
CA TYR A 289 -8.63 5.52 -21.90
C TYR A 289 -9.74 6.51 -22.26
N THR A 290 -9.56 7.32 -23.31
CA THR A 290 -10.60 8.17 -23.90
C THR A 290 -11.01 7.68 -25.29
N GLY A 291 -12.22 8.02 -25.72
CA GLY A 291 -12.76 7.68 -27.03
C GLY A 291 -13.86 8.65 -27.47
N SER A 292 -14.23 8.61 -28.75
CA SER A 292 -15.24 9.49 -29.36
C SER A 292 -16.69 9.06 -29.13
N GLY A 293 -16.93 7.90 -28.49
CA GLY A 293 -18.26 7.38 -28.18
C GLY A 293 -18.76 7.76 -26.78
N GLU A 294 -19.97 7.35 -26.43
CA GLU A 294 -20.47 7.45 -25.06
C GLU A 294 -19.52 6.75 -24.09
N VAL A 295 -19.35 7.34 -22.90
CA VAL A 295 -18.54 6.74 -21.84
C VAL A 295 -19.21 5.43 -21.43
N SER A 296 -18.59 4.30 -21.77
CA SER A 296 -19.07 2.98 -21.37
C SER A 296 -18.73 2.64 -19.92
N ASN A 297 -19.49 1.71 -19.35
CA ASN A 297 -19.17 1.13 -18.06
C ASN A 297 -17.87 0.31 -18.12
N SER A 298 -17.35 -0.08 -16.95
CA SER A 298 -16.19 -0.96 -16.93
C SER A 298 -16.53 -2.32 -17.53
N GLU A 299 -15.71 -2.76 -18.46
CA GLU A 299 -15.81 -4.07 -19.10
C GLU A 299 -14.54 -4.87 -18.82
N ASP A 300 -14.70 -6.11 -18.37
CA ASP A 300 -13.59 -7.03 -18.16
C ASP A 300 -13.35 -7.86 -19.43
N ALA A 301 -12.12 -7.88 -19.93
CA ALA A 301 -11.66 -8.83 -20.94
C ALA A 301 -10.39 -9.54 -20.44
N GLY A 302 -10.58 -10.77 -19.95
CA GLY A 302 -9.52 -11.53 -19.29
C GLY A 302 -8.99 -10.79 -18.06
N GLU A 303 -7.68 -10.55 -18.02
CA GLU A 303 -7.01 -9.87 -16.90
C GLU A 303 -7.17 -8.34 -16.93
N ILE A 304 -7.75 -7.77 -17.99
CA ILE A 304 -7.84 -6.31 -18.16
C ILE A 304 -9.26 -5.83 -17.88
N ARG A 305 -9.39 -4.87 -16.97
CA ARG A 305 -10.59 -4.08 -16.76
C ARG A 305 -10.46 -2.77 -17.52
N TYR A 306 -11.32 -2.55 -18.49
CA TYR A 306 -11.36 -1.32 -19.26
C TYR A 306 -12.24 -0.28 -18.57
N ARG A 307 -11.89 0.99 -18.75
CA ARG A 307 -12.70 2.13 -18.35
C ARG A 307 -12.47 3.28 -19.33
N GLN A 308 -13.49 3.58 -20.13
CA GLN A 308 -13.51 4.84 -20.88
C GLN A 308 -13.76 6.00 -19.90
N VAL A 309 -13.10 7.13 -20.12
CA VAL A 309 -13.30 8.39 -19.38
C VAL A 309 -13.40 9.56 -20.35
N PRO A 310 -14.06 10.67 -19.98
CA PRO A 310 -14.04 11.87 -20.79
C PRO A 310 -12.63 12.44 -20.94
N GLN A 311 -12.28 12.87 -22.16
CA GLN A 311 -11.03 13.56 -22.42
C GLN A 311 -10.93 14.85 -21.57
N PHE A 312 -9.71 15.17 -21.11
CA PHE A 312 -9.39 16.37 -20.31
C PHE A 312 -10.03 16.43 -18.91
N GLN A 313 -10.84 15.46 -18.51
CA GLN A 313 -11.46 15.44 -17.19
C GLN A 313 -10.72 14.52 -16.24
N TRP A 314 -10.64 14.95 -14.97
CA TRP A 314 -10.15 14.09 -13.91
C TRP A 314 -11.17 13.01 -13.58
N TYR A 315 -10.69 11.77 -13.58
CA TYR A 315 -11.42 10.59 -13.15
C TYR A 315 -10.76 10.03 -11.91
N ARG A 316 -11.56 9.74 -10.88
CA ARG A 316 -11.07 9.07 -9.67
C ARG A 316 -11.22 7.56 -9.84
N LEU A 317 -10.11 6.89 -10.10
CA LEU A 317 -10.06 5.45 -9.94
C LEU A 317 -10.19 5.15 -8.44
N ASN A 318 -11.16 4.32 -8.07
CA ASN A 318 -11.40 3.88 -6.70
C ASN A 318 -11.95 2.46 -6.72
N VAL A 319 -11.10 1.49 -6.42
CA VAL A 319 -11.40 0.06 -6.56
C VAL A 319 -11.17 -0.63 -5.22
N GLU A 320 -12.21 -1.30 -4.72
CA GLU A 320 -12.08 -2.29 -3.66
C GLU A 320 -11.52 -3.58 -4.28
N LEU A 321 -10.25 -3.88 -4.04
CA LEU A 321 -9.58 -5.04 -4.64
C LEU A 321 -10.16 -6.36 -4.13
N ARG A 322 -10.81 -6.34 -2.96
CA ARG A 322 -11.51 -7.52 -2.42
C ARG A 322 -12.82 -7.86 -3.15
N ASP A 323 -13.40 -6.89 -3.83
CA ASP A 323 -14.60 -7.13 -4.65
C ASP A 323 -14.25 -7.65 -6.05
N ASP A 324 -13.03 -7.39 -6.53
CA ASP A 324 -12.55 -7.84 -7.84
C ASP A 324 -12.29 -9.36 -7.86
N ALA A 325 -12.83 -10.05 -8.88
CA ALA A 325 -12.79 -11.50 -8.95
C ALA A 325 -11.37 -12.10 -9.00
N LEU A 326 -10.40 -11.40 -9.60
CA LEU A 326 -9.03 -11.87 -9.72
C LEU A 326 -8.20 -11.53 -8.48
N LEU A 327 -8.51 -10.41 -7.82
CA LEU A 327 -7.75 -9.91 -6.66
C LEU A 327 -8.35 -10.27 -5.30
N ARG A 328 -9.60 -10.74 -5.23
CA ARG A 328 -10.27 -11.07 -3.96
C ARG A 328 -9.42 -11.98 -3.08
N GLN A 329 -8.82 -12.98 -3.70
CA GLN A 329 -8.00 -13.98 -3.01
C GLN A 329 -6.53 -13.59 -2.92
N ALA A 330 -6.10 -12.44 -3.45
CA ALA A 330 -4.70 -12.04 -3.38
C ALA A 330 -4.23 -12.00 -1.92
N ARG A 331 -3.21 -12.82 -1.63
CA ARG A 331 -2.53 -12.82 -0.34
C ARG A 331 -1.31 -11.91 -0.37
N TYR A 332 -0.56 -11.86 -1.47
CA TYR A 332 0.62 -11.01 -1.56
C TYR A 332 0.48 -10.02 -2.71
N ILE A 333 0.71 -8.75 -2.45
CA ILE A 333 0.91 -7.73 -3.49
C ILE A 333 2.41 -7.54 -3.65
N GLN A 334 2.93 -7.91 -4.83
CA GLN A 334 4.37 -7.83 -5.11
C GLN A 334 4.75 -6.44 -5.60
N SER A 335 4.00 -5.89 -6.55
CA SER A 335 4.26 -4.56 -7.09
C SER A 335 3.03 -3.92 -7.69
N ILE A 336 3.10 -2.60 -7.85
CA ILE A 336 2.21 -1.82 -8.68
C ILE A 336 3.03 -1.12 -9.77
N ARG A 337 2.50 -1.11 -11.00
CA ARG A 337 3.03 -0.30 -12.10
C ARG A 337 1.94 0.60 -12.65
N ILE A 338 2.32 1.83 -12.98
CA ILE A 338 1.47 2.78 -13.67
C ILE A 338 2.22 3.22 -14.90
N GLU A 339 1.63 3.03 -16.06
CA GLU A 339 2.30 3.24 -17.34
C GLU A 339 1.36 3.78 -18.40
N ALA A 340 1.93 4.47 -19.38
CA ALA A 340 1.24 4.88 -20.59
C ALA A 340 1.85 4.13 -21.77
N ARG A 341 0.99 3.62 -22.66
CA ARG A 341 1.36 2.84 -23.83
C ARG A 341 0.63 3.37 -25.06
N GLY A 342 1.34 3.44 -26.17
CA GLY A 342 0.77 3.78 -27.46
C GLY A 342 1.75 4.56 -28.32
N HIS A 343 1.21 5.17 -29.37
CA HIS A 343 1.93 6.02 -30.32
C HIS A 343 2.32 7.37 -29.68
N ASP A 344 1.43 8.36 -29.71
CA ASP A 344 1.54 9.61 -28.96
C ASP A 344 0.46 9.65 -27.89
N TYR A 345 0.82 10.17 -26.72
CA TYR A 345 -0.08 10.26 -25.58
C TYR A 345 0.36 11.36 -24.62
N LEU A 346 -0.61 11.89 -23.89
CA LEU A 346 -0.41 12.73 -22.73
C LEU A 346 -1.42 12.35 -21.66
N SER A 347 -0.90 11.77 -20.58
CA SER A 347 -1.69 11.28 -19.46
C SER A 347 -1.10 11.73 -18.14
N GLU A 348 -1.98 11.95 -17.17
CA GLU A 348 -1.62 12.49 -15.87
C GLU A 348 -2.22 11.65 -14.75
N VAL A 349 -1.44 11.47 -13.69
CA VAL A 349 -1.82 10.72 -12.48
C VAL A 349 -1.37 11.45 -11.22
N THR A 350 -2.12 11.34 -10.14
CA THR A 350 -1.72 11.83 -8.81
C THR A 350 -2.52 11.17 -7.69
N GLY A 351 -2.09 11.34 -6.44
CA GLY A 351 -2.78 10.84 -5.25
C GLY A 351 -2.91 9.31 -5.24
N ILE A 352 -1.85 8.60 -5.65
CA ILE A 352 -1.85 7.14 -5.74
C ILE A 352 -1.81 6.55 -4.33
N SER A 353 -2.77 5.69 -4.00
CA SER A 353 -2.92 5.18 -2.64
C SER A 353 -3.48 3.75 -2.68
N LEU A 354 -2.92 2.87 -1.86
CA LEU A 354 -3.38 1.49 -1.66
C LEU A 354 -3.54 1.26 -0.16
N ILE A 355 -4.78 1.32 0.33
CA ILE A 355 -5.07 1.29 1.75
C ILE A 355 -5.63 -0.07 2.15
N GLY A 356 -4.94 -0.76 3.06
CA GLY A 356 -5.47 -1.90 3.81
C GLY A 356 -6.19 -1.42 5.07
N ARG A 357 -7.34 -2.01 5.40
CA ARG A 357 -8.09 -1.76 6.65
C ARG A 357 -8.44 -3.08 7.33
N GLN A 358 -8.50 -3.06 8.67
CA GLN A 358 -8.88 -4.19 9.52
C GLN A 358 -10.26 -4.06 10.12
#